data_AF-A0AAV4MAC1-F1
#
_entry.id   AF-A0AAV4MAC1-F1
#
_cell.length_a   1.000
_cell.length_b   1.000
_cell.length_c   1.000
_cell.angle_alpha   90.00
_cell.angle_beta   90.00
_cell.angle_gamma   90.00
#
_symmetry.space_group_name_H-M   'P 1'
#
loop_
_entity.id
_entity.type
_entity.pdbx_description
1 polymer ?
#
loop_
_entity_poly.entity_id
_entity_poly.type
_entity_poly.pdbx_seq_one_letter_code
_entity_poly.pdbx_strand_id
1 'polypeptide(L)'
;MQRKESSRAPLYPQAYKRNSECVWHIKVPGYHTVKMEFNSFHLNSTAGCDSNYVELYDGATDQIADRVVRYCGTDHPGVHISKTNEVTIKFKSDSSNDGPGFLLAFTLNEYLPVSSLHLIQRYTTDDSIQTEKQSRIFVRKWTFLRVQRQRIS
;
A
#
# COMPACT_ATOMS: atom_id res chain seq x y z
N MET A 1 -11.74 -30.09 28.38
CA MET A 1 -12.70 -29.78 27.29
C MET A 1 -12.11 -28.62 26.49
N GLN A 2 -11.79 -28.86 25.22
CA GLN A 2 -10.86 -28.03 24.44
C GLN A 2 -11.42 -26.64 24.09
N ARG A 3 -10.60 -25.61 24.31
CA ARG A 3 -10.82 -24.23 23.88
C ARG A 3 -10.66 -24.19 22.35
N LYS A 4 -11.77 -24.13 21.61
CA LYS A 4 -11.74 -23.96 20.15
C LYS A 4 -11.37 -22.50 19.84
N GLU A 5 -10.07 -22.22 19.83
CA GLU A 5 -9.54 -20.99 19.28
C GLU A 5 -9.58 -21.12 17.75
N SER A 6 -10.65 -20.60 17.14
CA SER A 6 -10.78 -20.61 15.69
C SER A 6 -9.87 -19.54 15.12
N SER A 7 -8.64 -19.92 14.81
CA SER A 7 -7.71 -19.21 13.92
C SER A 7 -8.31 -19.13 12.51
N ARG A 8 -9.39 -18.36 12.32
CA ARG A 8 -9.90 -18.00 10.99
C ARG A 8 -9.02 -16.89 10.46
N ALA A 9 -7.83 -17.23 9.98
CA ALA A 9 -7.21 -16.46 8.92
C ALA A 9 -8.13 -16.57 7.69
N PRO A 10 -8.84 -15.52 7.25
CA PRO A 10 -9.74 -15.65 6.12
C PRO A 10 -8.92 -15.86 4.86
N LEU A 11 -9.32 -16.89 4.13
CA LEU A 11 -8.70 -17.40 2.92
C LEU A 11 -8.71 -16.33 1.84
N TYR A 12 -7.52 -15.90 1.41
CA TYR A 12 -7.35 -15.56 0.00
C TYR A 12 -7.24 -16.91 -0.74
N PRO A 13 -8.01 -17.14 -1.82
CA PRO A 13 -8.87 -16.21 -2.55
C PRO A 13 -10.36 -16.37 -2.17
N GLN A 14 -10.90 -15.49 -1.32
CA GLN A 14 -12.34 -15.34 -1.09
C GLN A 14 -12.80 -14.02 -1.71
N ALA A 15 -13.96 -14.04 -2.36
CA ALA A 15 -14.46 -12.89 -3.10
C ALA A 15 -14.64 -11.63 -2.23
N TYR A 16 -14.48 -10.45 -2.84
CA TYR A 16 -14.77 -9.19 -2.15
C TYR A 16 -16.27 -9.04 -1.86
N LYS A 17 -16.60 -8.34 -0.77
CA LYS A 17 -17.99 -8.07 -0.40
C LYS A 17 -18.61 -7.04 -1.33
N ARG A 18 -19.90 -7.21 -1.63
CA ARG A 18 -20.75 -6.23 -2.32
C ARG A 18 -21.02 -5.01 -1.45
N ASN A 19 -21.37 -3.87 -2.05
CA ASN A 19 -21.70 -2.62 -1.37
C ASN A 19 -20.67 -2.20 -0.32
N SER A 20 -19.39 -2.41 -0.61
CA SER A 20 -18.30 -2.13 0.33
C SER A 20 -17.54 -0.91 -0.11
N GLU A 21 -17.28 -0.02 0.84
CA GLU A 21 -16.33 1.07 0.67
C GLU A 21 -15.22 0.88 1.72
N CYS A 22 -13.98 0.76 1.23
CA CYS A 22 -12.80 0.60 2.09
C CYS A 22 -11.78 1.66 1.71
N VAL A 23 -11.28 2.36 2.73
CA VAL A 23 -10.26 3.39 2.56
C VAL A 23 -9.07 3.02 3.43
N TRP A 24 -7.89 2.98 2.83
CA TRP A 24 -6.62 2.78 3.52
C TRP A 24 -5.76 4.01 3.31
N HIS A 25 -5.26 4.57 4.41
CA HIS A 25 -4.25 5.61 4.39
C HIS A 25 -2.90 5.00 4.76
N ILE A 26 -1.91 5.20 3.89
CA ILE A 26 -0.53 4.75 4.09
C ILE A 26 0.32 6.00 4.24
N LYS A 27 1.10 6.05 5.33
CA LYS A 27 2.11 7.07 5.56
C LYS A 27 3.46 6.41 5.80
N VAL A 28 4.45 6.80 5.01
CA VAL A 28 5.86 6.43 5.22
C VAL A 28 6.63 7.63 5.79
N PRO A 29 7.83 7.43 6.38
CA PRO A 29 8.66 8.53 6.84
C PRO A 29 8.93 9.55 5.73
N GLY A 30 9.20 10.80 6.12
CA GLY A 30 9.52 11.87 5.18
C GLY A 30 10.72 11.52 4.30
N TYR A 31 10.79 12.11 3.10
CA TYR A 31 11.82 11.88 2.07
C TYR A 31 11.77 10.51 1.37
N HIS A 32 10.75 9.70 1.65
CA HIS A 32 10.47 8.48 0.92
C HIS A 32 9.13 8.58 0.17
N THR A 33 8.96 7.70 -0.81
CA THR A 33 7.69 7.52 -1.52
C THR A 33 7.18 6.11 -1.27
N VAL A 34 5.93 5.84 -1.61
CA VAL A 34 5.29 4.53 -1.47
C VAL A 34 5.32 3.85 -2.83
N LYS A 35 5.98 2.70 -2.92
CA LYS A 35 5.87 1.80 -4.06
C LYS A 35 4.73 0.82 -3.80
N MET A 36 3.79 0.77 -4.72
CA MET A 36 2.60 -0.09 -4.70
C MET A 36 2.62 -1.04 -5.88
N GLU A 37 2.32 -2.31 -5.64
CA GLU A 37 2.34 -3.37 -6.65
C GLU A 37 1.16 -4.31 -6.44
N PHE A 38 0.35 -4.49 -7.47
CA PHE A 38 -0.79 -5.40 -7.44
C PHE A 38 -0.33 -6.81 -7.76
N ASN A 39 -0.27 -7.72 -6.79
CA ASN A 39 0.10 -9.11 -7.05
C ASN A 39 -1.03 -9.91 -7.73
N SER A 40 -2.27 -9.44 -7.59
CA SER A 40 -3.48 -10.00 -8.19
C SER A 40 -4.50 -8.89 -8.36
N PHE A 41 -5.22 -8.85 -9.46
CA PHE A 41 -6.25 -7.85 -9.71
C PHE A 41 -7.37 -8.39 -10.60
N HIS A 42 -8.59 -8.46 -10.07
CA HIS A 42 -9.79 -8.83 -10.81
C HIS A 42 -11.01 -8.20 -10.14
N LEU A 43 -11.56 -7.18 -10.79
CA LEU A 43 -12.81 -6.52 -10.41
C LEU A 43 -13.82 -6.59 -11.55
N ASN A 44 -15.03 -7.08 -11.26
CA ASN A 44 -16.11 -7.11 -12.24
C ASN A 44 -16.75 -5.71 -12.31
N SER A 45 -16.41 -4.91 -13.32
CA SER A 45 -16.88 -3.52 -13.43
C SER A 45 -17.66 -3.28 -14.73
N THR A 46 -18.53 -2.27 -14.72
CA THR A 46 -19.29 -1.83 -15.90
C THR A 46 -18.40 -1.01 -16.84
N ALA A 47 -18.87 -0.79 -18.08
CA ALA A 47 -18.27 0.20 -18.96
C ALA A 47 -18.16 1.55 -18.21
N GLY A 48 -16.98 2.18 -18.27
CA GLY A 48 -16.69 3.42 -17.54
C GLY A 48 -16.01 3.26 -16.17
N CYS A 49 -15.86 2.03 -15.66
CA CYS A 49 -15.11 1.79 -14.41
C CYS A 49 -15.77 2.41 -13.16
N ASP A 50 -17.09 2.50 -13.12
CA ASP A 50 -17.83 3.23 -12.08
C ASP A 50 -18.50 2.34 -11.02
N SER A 51 -18.62 1.03 -11.25
CA SER A 51 -19.28 0.11 -10.33
C SER A 51 -18.34 -0.50 -9.29
N ASN A 52 -17.33 -1.24 -9.74
CA ASN A 52 -16.31 -1.85 -8.90
C ASN A 52 -14.93 -1.32 -9.31
N TYR A 53 -14.22 -0.66 -8.39
CA TYR A 53 -12.94 -0.03 -8.71
C TYR A 53 -12.01 0.13 -7.50
N VAL A 54 -10.73 0.33 -7.78
CA VAL A 54 -9.71 0.83 -6.84
C VAL A 54 -9.17 2.16 -7.33
N GLU A 55 -9.14 3.18 -6.48
CA GLU A 55 -8.55 4.48 -6.74
C GLU A 55 -7.32 4.69 -5.86
N LEU A 56 -6.29 5.32 -6.44
CA LEU A 56 -5.08 5.76 -5.74
C LEU A 56 -5.03 7.29 -5.73
N TYR A 57 -4.66 7.85 -4.58
CA TYR A 57 -4.52 9.29 -4.35
C TYR A 57 -3.14 9.58 -3.75
N ASP A 58 -2.45 10.57 -4.30
CA ASP A 58 -1.13 11.02 -3.82
C ASP A 58 -1.29 12.00 -2.65
N GLY A 59 -1.76 11.50 -1.49
CA GLY A 59 -1.92 12.33 -0.31
C GLY A 59 -2.75 11.70 0.80
N ALA A 60 -3.06 12.54 1.79
CA ALA A 60 -3.75 12.13 3.02
C ALA A 60 -5.27 11.94 2.87
N THR A 61 -5.85 12.35 1.74
CA THR A 61 -7.30 12.39 1.53
C THR A 61 -7.67 11.77 0.17
N ASP A 62 -8.91 11.30 0.04
CA ASP A 62 -9.47 10.72 -1.19
C ASP A 62 -10.25 11.74 -2.04
N GLN A 63 -9.82 13.01 -2.04
CA GLN A 63 -10.48 14.07 -2.80
C GLN A 63 -10.26 13.92 -4.31
N ILE A 64 -11.28 14.25 -5.11
CA ILE A 64 -11.26 14.07 -6.57
C ILE A 64 -10.07 14.78 -7.23
N ALA A 65 -9.71 15.98 -6.76
CA ALA A 65 -8.60 16.76 -7.29
C ALA A 65 -7.23 16.08 -7.11
N ASP A 66 -7.10 15.20 -6.11
CA ASP A 66 -5.86 14.49 -5.76
C ASP A 66 -5.84 13.05 -6.30
N ARG A 67 -6.88 12.64 -7.04
CA ARG A 67 -6.97 11.30 -7.63
C ARG A 67 -5.93 11.15 -8.73
N VAL A 68 -5.07 10.15 -8.56
CA VAL A 68 -4.02 9.84 -9.54
C VAL A 68 -4.55 8.90 -10.61
N VAL A 69 -5.22 7.82 -10.20
CA VAL A 69 -5.64 6.76 -11.12
C VAL A 69 -6.79 5.94 -10.53
N ARG A 70 -7.61 5.38 -11.41
CA ARG A 70 -8.66 4.41 -11.11
C ARG A 70 -8.43 3.13 -11.91
N TYR A 71 -8.53 1.98 -11.24
CA TYR A 71 -8.38 0.65 -11.82
C TYR A 71 -9.66 -0.17 -11.64
N CYS A 72 -10.00 -0.98 -12.64
CA CYS A 72 -11.06 -1.98 -12.60
C CYS A 72 -10.88 -2.99 -13.74
N GLY A 73 -11.76 -3.99 -13.83
CA GLY A 73 -11.64 -5.05 -14.82
C GLY A 73 -10.58 -6.07 -14.40
N THR A 74 -9.95 -6.67 -15.40
CA THR A 74 -8.96 -7.75 -15.23
C THR A 74 -7.58 -7.37 -15.70
N ASP A 75 -7.41 -6.16 -16.23
CA ASP A 75 -6.11 -5.66 -16.67
C ASP A 75 -5.24 -5.39 -15.46
N HIS A 76 -4.01 -5.90 -15.50
CA HIS A 76 -3.09 -5.80 -14.40
C HIS A 76 -2.57 -4.34 -14.25
N PRO A 77 -2.81 -3.67 -13.10
CA PRO A 77 -2.46 -2.25 -12.91
C PRO A 77 -0.96 -1.91 -12.96
N GLY A 78 -0.09 -2.91 -12.80
CA GLY A 78 1.36 -2.73 -12.74
C GLY A 78 1.83 -2.12 -11.42
N VAL A 79 3.00 -1.46 -11.48
CA VAL A 79 3.63 -0.79 -10.33
C VAL A 79 3.29 0.69 -10.35
N HIS A 80 2.89 1.21 -9.20
CA HIS A 80 2.70 2.64 -8.96
C HIS A 80 3.70 3.15 -7.91
N ILE A 81 4.31 4.31 -8.16
CA ILE A 81 5.17 4.99 -7.18
C ILE A 81 4.54 6.34 -6.89
N SER A 82 4.24 6.59 -5.62
CA SER A 82 3.61 7.84 -5.20
C SER A 82 4.54 9.05 -5.35
N LYS A 83 3.95 10.23 -5.45
CA LYS A 83 4.71 11.51 -5.47
C LYS A 83 5.06 12.02 -4.08
N THR A 84 4.26 11.64 -3.08
CA THR A 84 4.42 12.08 -1.69
C THR A 84 4.72 10.89 -0.79
N ASN A 85 4.99 11.14 0.49
CA ASN A 85 5.16 10.11 1.51
C ASN A 85 3.82 9.60 2.07
N GLU A 86 2.69 10.03 1.49
CA GLU A 86 1.35 9.64 1.90
C GLU A 86 0.51 9.19 0.70
N VAL A 87 -0.21 8.10 0.85
CA VAL A 87 -1.11 7.59 -0.17
C VAL A 87 -2.43 7.20 0.47
N THR A 88 -3.53 7.57 -0.19
CA THR A 88 -4.85 7.05 0.12
C THR A 88 -5.29 6.08 -0.97
N ILE A 89 -5.79 4.92 -0.57
CA ILE A 89 -6.30 3.87 -1.46
C ILE A 89 -7.77 3.69 -1.15
N LYS A 90 -8.63 3.84 -2.16
CA LYS A 90 -10.07 3.66 -2.02
C LYS A 90 -10.53 2.48 -2.86
N PHE A 91 -11.20 1.53 -2.25
CA PHE A 91 -11.93 0.48 -2.95
C PHE A 91 -13.43 0.71 -2.79
N LYS A 92 -14.17 0.63 -3.91
CA LYS A 92 -15.62 0.68 -3.92
C LYS A 92 -16.17 -0.52 -4.69
N SER A 93 -17.21 -1.16 -4.13
CA SER A 93 -17.99 -2.19 -4.81
C SER A 93 -19.48 -1.88 -4.83
N ASP A 94 -20.15 -2.35 -5.87
CA ASP A 94 -21.59 -2.18 -6.07
C ASP A 94 -22.39 -3.38 -5.52
N SER A 95 -23.70 -3.41 -5.79
CA SER A 95 -24.61 -4.45 -5.35
C SER A 95 -24.62 -5.68 -6.27
N SER A 96 -24.01 -5.60 -7.44
CA SER A 96 -24.29 -6.51 -8.55
C SER A 96 -23.29 -7.66 -8.67
N ASN A 97 -22.02 -7.47 -8.27
CA ASN A 97 -21.00 -8.49 -8.51
C ASN A 97 -19.98 -8.67 -7.37
N ASP A 98 -19.64 -9.92 -7.12
CA ASP A 98 -18.50 -10.39 -6.34
C ASP A 98 -17.48 -11.06 -7.28
N GLY A 99 -16.19 -10.88 -6.98
CA GLY A 99 -15.08 -11.41 -7.76
C GLY A 99 -13.85 -11.63 -6.88
N PRO A 100 -12.73 -12.16 -7.41
CA PRO A 100 -11.56 -12.52 -6.61
C PRO A 100 -10.93 -11.32 -5.89
N GLY A 101 -11.16 -10.11 -6.41
CA GLY A 101 -10.68 -8.87 -5.82
C GLY A 101 -9.23 -8.59 -6.19
N PHE A 102 -8.51 -7.95 -5.29
CA PHE A 102 -7.12 -7.59 -5.51
C PHE A 102 -6.26 -7.88 -4.29
N LEU A 103 -4.97 -8.09 -4.55
CA LEU A 103 -3.94 -8.16 -3.54
C LEU A 103 -2.92 -7.06 -3.83
N LEU A 104 -2.86 -6.06 -2.96
CA LEU A 104 -1.93 -4.94 -3.09
C LEU A 104 -0.82 -5.07 -2.06
N ALA A 105 0.41 -5.12 -2.54
CA ALA A 105 1.60 -5.02 -1.73
C ALA A 105 2.12 -3.57 -1.77
N PHE A 106 2.58 -3.06 -0.64
CA PHE A 106 3.26 -1.77 -0.61
C PHE A 106 4.59 -1.85 0.14
N THR A 107 5.53 -1.04 -0.31
CA THR A 107 6.87 -0.90 0.27
C THR A 107 7.30 0.55 0.26
N LEU A 108 8.26 0.85 1.13
CA LEU A 108 8.97 2.11 1.10
C LEU A 108 9.88 2.14 -0.14
N ASN A 109 9.76 3.21 -0.92
CA ASN A 109 10.65 3.51 -2.04
C ASN A 109 11.69 4.53 -1.57
N GLU A 110 12.90 4.04 -1.32
CA GLU A 110 14.02 4.86 -0.86
C GLU A 110 14.50 5.73 -2.02
N TYR A 111 14.35 7.05 -1.88
CA TYR A 111 15.32 7.93 -2.51
C TYR A 111 16.61 7.79 -1.72
N LEU A 112 17.71 7.40 -2.39
CA LEU A 112 19.03 7.57 -1.79
C LEU A 112 19.12 9.02 -1.31
N PRO A 113 19.39 9.30 -0.03
CA PRO A 113 19.45 10.66 0.45
C PRO A 113 20.59 11.34 -0.31
N VAL A 114 20.29 12.32 -1.15
CA VAL A 114 21.34 13.16 -1.77
C VAL A 114 22.17 13.86 -0.67
N SER A 115 21.62 13.97 0.55
CA SER A 115 22.28 14.38 1.78
C SER A 115 23.31 13.37 2.33
N SER A 116 23.15 12.07 2.09
CA SER A 116 24.13 11.05 2.49
C SER A 116 25.34 10.99 1.56
N LEU A 117 25.25 11.57 0.35
CA LEU A 117 26.42 11.85 -0.50
C LEU A 117 27.20 13.09 -0.02
N HIS A 118 26.53 14.06 0.61
CA HIS A 118 27.18 15.25 1.19
C HIS A 118 27.89 15.00 2.53
N LEU A 119 27.51 13.94 3.26
CA LEU A 119 28.15 13.58 4.54
C LEU A 119 29.41 12.71 4.38
N ILE A 120 29.79 12.35 3.15
CA ILE A 120 31.06 11.68 2.83
C ILE A 120 32.01 12.66 2.10
N GLN A 121 32.03 13.93 2.50
CA GLN A 121 33.23 14.76 2.29
C GLN A 121 34.13 14.62 3.51
N ARG A 122 35.12 13.73 3.38
CA ARG A 122 36.21 13.56 4.33
C ARG A 122 37.03 14.85 4.39
N TYR A 123 37.00 15.56 5.52
CA TYR A 123 38.20 16.21 6.04
C TYR A 123 38.69 15.35 7.20
N THR A 124 39.81 14.68 6.98
CA THR A 124 40.56 14.00 8.03
C THR A 124 41.70 14.91 8.44
N THR A 125 41.62 15.49 9.63
CA THR A 125 42.77 15.64 10.54
C THR A 125 42.21 15.81 11.95
N ASP A 126 42.48 14.82 12.79
CA ASP A 126 42.51 14.88 14.25
C ASP A 126 41.19 15.17 14.98
N ASP A 127 40.59 14.16 15.61
CA ASP A 127 40.78 13.89 17.04
C ASP A 127 39.75 12.82 17.51
N SER A 128 40.21 11.98 18.42
CA SER A 128 39.55 10.82 19.06
C SER A 128 38.02 10.87 19.31
N ILE A 129 37.20 10.08 18.59
CA ILE A 129 35.85 9.65 19.05
C ILE A 129 35.54 8.21 18.58
N GLN A 130 35.10 7.39 19.53
CA GLN A 130 34.76 5.97 19.41
C GLN A 130 33.72 5.69 18.32
N THR A 131 34.02 4.76 17.41
CA THR A 131 33.03 4.20 16.49
C THR A 131 32.12 3.23 17.21
N GLU A 132 30.92 3.68 17.58
CA GLU A 132 29.83 2.79 17.93
C GLU A 132 29.31 2.10 16.66
N LYS A 133 29.18 0.78 16.77
CA LYS A 133 28.90 -0.16 15.68
C LYS A 133 27.44 -0.05 15.23
N GLN A 134 27.14 0.71 14.18
CA GLN A 134 25.82 0.66 13.54
C GLN A 134 25.84 -0.16 12.25
N SER A 135 25.28 -1.36 12.33
CA SER A 135 24.69 -2.05 11.18
C SER A 135 23.57 -2.96 11.67
N ARG A 136 22.39 -2.37 11.86
CA ARG A 136 21.14 -3.15 11.87
C ARG A 136 20.47 -2.94 10.53
N ILE A 137 20.69 -3.91 9.64
CA ILE A 137 19.96 -4.11 8.40
C ILE A 137 18.46 -4.16 8.76
N PHE A 138 17.69 -3.18 8.29
CA PHE A 138 16.23 -3.25 8.40
C PHE A 138 15.75 -4.37 7.47
N VAL A 139 15.25 -5.44 8.08
CA VAL A 139 14.60 -6.55 7.39
C VAL A 139 13.39 -5.98 6.65
N ARG A 140 13.39 -6.08 5.31
CA ARG A 140 12.30 -5.67 4.41
C ARG A 140 11.00 -6.35 4.84
N LYS A 141 10.14 -5.64 5.56
CA LYS A 141 8.78 -6.11 5.85
C LYS A 141 7.85 -5.57 4.78
N TRP A 142 7.46 -6.45 3.87
CA TRP A 142 6.31 -6.23 3.00
C TRP A 142 5.07 -6.11 3.88
N THR A 143 4.33 -5.03 3.72
CA THR A 143 3.00 -4.92 4.31
C THR A 143 1.97 -5.06 3.19
N PHE A 144 1.01 -5.95 3.39
CA PHE A 144 -0.03 -6.23 2.40
C PHE A 144 -1.33 -5.59 2.86
N LEU A 145 -1.98 -4.84 1.98
CA LEU A 145 -3.38 -4.47 2.18
C LEU A 145 -4.26 -5.57 1.61
N ARG A 146 -5.26 -5.96 2.40
CA ARG A 146 -6.26 -6.95 2.03
C ARG A 146 -7.63 -6.35 2.20
N VAL A 147 -8.49 -6.55 1.21
CA VAL A 147 -9.92 -6.24 1.32
C VAL A 147 -10.60 -7.37 2.10
N GLN A 148 -10.64 -7.31 3.44
CA GLN A 148 -11.54 -8.16 4.23
C GLN A 148 -11.98 -7.54 5.58
N ARG A 149 -13.30 -7.64 5.81
CA ARG A 149 -14.09 -7.43 7.04
C ARG A 149 -14.21 -5.99 7.59
N GLN A 150 -15.19 -5.23 7.10
CA GLN A 150 -15.90 -4.30 7.97
C GLN A 150 -16.72 -5.09 9.01
N ARG A 151 -16.54 -4.72 10.28
CA ARG A 151 -17.46 -4.99 11.37
C ARG A 151 -18.57 -3.94 11.23
N ILE A 152 -19.78 -4.38 10.87
CA ILE A 152 -20.97 -3.55 11.06
C ILE A 152 -21.55 -3.99 12.40
N SER A 153 -21.59 -3.03 13.33
CA SER A 153 -21.96 -3.14 14.75
C SER A 153 -21.03 -3.95 15.66
#